data_AF-A0AAU8A0H9-F1
#
_entry.id   AF-A0AAU8A0H9-F1
#
_cell.length_a   1.000
_cell.length_b   1.000
_cell.length_c   1.000
_cell.angle_alpha   90.00
_cell.angle_beta   90.00
_cell.angle_gamma   90.00
#
_symmetry.space_group_name_H-M   'P 1'
#
loop_
_entity.id
_entity.type
_entity.pdbx_description
1 polymer ?
#
loop_
_entity_poly.entity_id
_entity_poly.type
_entity_poly.pdbx_seq_one_letter_code
_entity_poly.pdbx_strand_id
1 'polypeptide(L)' 'MDNFKEIGLIRQKQLLPLVGFSAPTLWRKVKAGSFPQPIKIGEKMTAWRMEEIRIWMNGLN' A
#
# COMPACT_ATOMS: atom_id res chain seq x y z
N MET A 1 -10.51 -14.28 17.44
CA MET A 1 -9.92 -14.49 16.11
C MET A 1 -10.05 -13.18 15.38
N ASP A 2 -8.99 -12.38 15.36
CA ASP A 2 -9.07 -10.98 14.94
C ASP A 2 -9.12 -10.87 13.41
N ASN A 3 -10.34 -10.73 12.89
CA ASN A 3 -10.66 -10.48 11.48
C ASN A 3 -10.12 -9.12 10.96
N PHE A 4 -9.42 -8.36 11.81
CA PHE A 4 -8.86 -7.03 11.49
C PHE A 4 -7.62 -7.06 10.58
N LYS A 5 -7.02 -8.23 10.31
CA LYS A 5 -5.87 -8.33 9.40
C LYS A 5 -6.24 -8.23 7.91
N GLU A 6 -7.51 -8.39 7.57
CA GLU A 6 -7.97 -8.39 6.18
C GLU A 6 -8.54 -7.03 5.74
N ILE A 7 -9.21 -6.34 6.65
CA ILE A 7 -9.78 -5.01 6.45
C ILE A 7 -9.01 -4.00 7.30
N GLY A 8 -8.11 -3.25 6.64
CA GLY A 8 -7.27 -2.29 7.33
C GLY A 8 -6.45 -1.40 6.40
N LEU A 9 -5.87 -0.35 6.99
CA LEU A 9 -4.98 0.58 6.30
C LEU A 9 -3.52 0.26 6.66
N ILE A 10 -2.64 0.23 5.66
CA ILE A 10 -1.20 0.09 5.85
C ILE A 10 -0.48 1.39 5.53
N ARG A 11 0.35 1.87 6.44
CA ARG A 11 1.16 3.08 6.23
C ARG A 11 2.43 2.75 5.46
N GLN A 12 3.00 3.75 4.80
CA GLN A 12 4.24 3.60 4.01
C GLN A 12 5.33 2.82 4.77
N LYS A 13 5.63 3.19 6.03
CA LYS A 13 6.67 2.53 6.83
C LYS A 13 6.46 1.01 6.98
N GLN A 14 5.21 0.56 7.07
CA GLN A 14 4.85 -0.86 7.17
C GLN A 14 4.79 -1.54 5.80
N LEU A 15 4.51 -0.78 4.74
CA LEU A 15 4.38 -1.28 3.38
C LEU A 15 5.74 -1.55 2.73
N LEU A 16 6.76 -0.70 2.98
CA LEU A 16 8.07 -0.80 2.32
C LEU A 16 8.75 -2.17 2.46
N PRO A 17 8.74 -2.84 3.65
CA PRO A 17 9.30 -4.18 3.77
C PRO A 17 8.56 -5.26 2.96
N LEU A 18 7.29 -5.04 2.62
CA LEU A 18 6.45 -6.03 1.91
C LEU A 18 6.64 -5.98 0.39
N VAL A 19 6.91 -4.80 -0.16
CA VAL A 19 6.91 -4.56 -1.61
C VAL A 19 8.30 -4.68 -2.26
N GLY A 20 9.35 -4.82 -1.46
CA GLY A 20 10.72 -5.06 -1.95
C GLY A 20 11.36 -3.89 -2.70
N PHE A 21 10.80 -2.68 -2.60
CA PHE A 21 11.37 -1.47 -3.21
C PHE A 21 11.34 -0.25 -2.29
N SER A 22 12.20 0.72 -2.60
CA SER A 22 12.40 1.93 -1.80
C SER A 22 11.20 2.89 -1.86
N ALA A 23 11.11 3.80 -0.88
CA ALA A 23 10.07 4.82 -0.84
C ALA A 23 9.98 5.71 -2.10
N PRO A 24 11.10 6.21 -2.69
CA PRO A 24 11.01 6.94 -3.95
C PRO A 24 10.44 6.09 -5.09
N THR A 25 10.77 4.79 -5.13
CA THR A 25 10.24 3.87 -6.14
C THR A 25 8.74 3.63 -5.96
N LEU A 26 8.27 3.50 -4.72
CA LEU A 26 6.85 3.44 -4.38
C LEU A 26 6.11 4.64 -4.99
N TRP A 27 6.55 5.87 -4.68
CA TRP A 27 5.91 7.08 -5.17
C TRP A 27 5.97 7.24 -6.69
N ARG A 28 7.07 6.81 -7.33
CA ARG A 28 7.16 6.77 -8.79
C ARG A 28 6.14 5.79 -9.40
N LYS A 29 5.98 4.61 -8.82
CA LYS A 29 4.99 3.61 -9.27
C LYS A 29 3.55 4.06 -9.05
N VAL A 30 3.26 4.69 -7.91
CA VAL A 30 1.97 5.35 -7.61
C VAL A 30 1.67 6.42 -8.66
N LYS A 31 2.62 7.33 -8.93
CA LYS A 31 2.45 8.37 -9.96
C LYS A 31 2.25 7.78 -11.36
N ALA A 32 2.90 6.66 -11.67
CA ALA A 32 2.77 5.95 -12.93
C ALA A 32 1.50 5.07 -13.04
N GLY A 33 0.69 4.96 -11.99
CA GLY A 33 -0.51 4.11 -11.97
C GLY A 33 -0.22 2.60 -11.94
N SER A 34 1.04 2.20 -11.72
CA SER A 34 1.47 0.79 -11.66
C SER A 34 1.44 0.19 -10.25
N PHE A 35 0.93 0.95 -9.28
CA PHE A 35 0.76 0.57 -7.90
C PHE A 35 -0.51 1.24 -7.34
N PRO A 36 -1.22 0.61 -6.38
CA PRO A 36 -2.43 1.18 -5.79
C PRO A 36 -2.25 2.62 -5.28
N GLN A 37 -3.28 3.46 -5.44
CA GLN A 37 -3.24 4.83 -4.96
C GLN A 37 -3.39 4.88 -3.44
N PRO A 38 -2.64 5.75 -2.73
CA PRO A 38 -2.85 5.97 -1.31
C PRO A 38 -4.15 6.75 -1.06
N ILE A 39 -4.73 6.50 0.10
CA ILE A 39 -5.83 7.27 0.68
C ILE A 39 -5.24 8.27 1.68
N LYS A 40 -5.68 9.53 1.60
CA LYS A 40 -5.36 10.56 2.59
C LYS A 40 -6.28 10.40 3.79
N ILE A 41 -5.72 10.11 4.96
CA ILE A 41 -6.45 9.90 6.22
C ILE A 41 -6.50 11.18 7.07
N GLY A 42 -5.57 12.11 6.81
CA GLY A 42 -5.53 13.43 7.44
C GLY A 42 -4.50 14.32 6.73
N GLU A 43 -4.23 15.51 7.25
CA GLU A 43 -3.31 16.47 6.61
C GLU A 43 -1.92 15.88 6.32
N LYS A 44 -1.38 15.09 7.25
CA LYS A 44 0.00 14.57 7.20
C LYS A 44 0.08 13.05 7.05
N MET A 45 -1.04 12.37 6.77
CA MET A 45 -1.08 10.91 6.77
C MET A 45 -1.72 10.33 5.53
N THR A 46 -0.97 9.45 4.88
CA THR A 46 -1.40 8.61 3.76
C THR A 46 -1.24 7.14 4.12
N ALA A 47 -2.17 6.32 3.64
CA ALA A 47 -2.15 4.87 3.82
C ALA A 47 -2.82 4.18 2.63
N TRP A 48 -2.58 2.87 2.47
CA TRP A 48 -3.20 2.06 1.43
C TRP A 48 -4.18 1.09 2.04
N ARG A 49 -5.23 0.70 1.31
CA ARG A 49 -6.08 -0.42 1.72
C ARG A 49 -5.27 -1.70 1.59
N MET A 50 -5.24 -2.51 2.65
CA MET A 50 -4.57 -3.80 2.63
C MET A 50 -5.09 -4.72 1.52
N GLU A 51 -6.39 -4.67 1.23
CA GLU A 51 -7.03 -5.42 0.16
C GLU A 51 -6.42 -5.10 -1.21
N GLU A 52 -6.32 -3.81 -1.57
CA GLU A 52 -5.74 -3.39 -2.85
C GLU A 52 -4.27 -3.80 -2.98
N ILE A 53 -3.51 -3.73 -1.88
CA ILE A 53 -2.12 -4.18 -1.84
C ILE A 53 -2.04 -5.70 -2.08
N ARG A 54 -2.92 -6.50 -1.47
CA ARG A 54 -2.98 -7.96 -1.70
C ARG A 54 -3.35 -8.30 -3.13
N ILE A 55 -4.36 -7.64 -3.68
CA ILE A 55 -4.77 -7.83 -5.09
C ILE A 55 -3.60 -7.50 -6.02
N TRP A 56 -2.91 -6.39 -5.79
CA TRP A 56 -1.73 -6.02 -6.56
C TRP A 56 -0.62 -7.08 -6.46
N MET A 57 -0.31 -7.58 -5.26
CA MET A 57 0.71 -8.63 -5.07
C MET A 57 0.33 -9.95 -5.77
N ASN A 58 -0.95 -10.33 -5.75
CA ASN A 58 -1.45 -11.53 -6.41
C ASN A 58 -1.49 -11.41 -7.94
N GLY A 59 -1.61 -10.18 -8.46
CA GLY A 59 -1.56 -9.88 -9.88
C GLY A 59 -0.14 -9.77 -10.46
N LEU A 60 0.90 -10.00 -9.65
CA LEU A 60 2.29 -10.13 -10.12
C LEU A 60 2.62 -11.52 -10.71
N ASN A 61 1.62 -12.40 -10.81
CA ASN A 61 1.73 -13.71 -11.48
C ASN A 61 1.70 -13.57 -13.00
#